data_AF-A0A2V8TQ15-F1
#
_entry.id   AF-A0A2V8TQ15-F1
#
_cell.length_a   1.000
_cell.length_b   1.000
_cell.length_c   1.000
_cell.angle_alpha   90.00
_cell.angle_beta   90.00
_cell.angle_gamma   90.00
#
_symmetry.space_group_name_H-M   'P 1'
#
loop_
_entity.id
_entity.type
_entity.pdbx_description
1 polymer ?
#
loop_
_entity_poly.entity_id
_entity_poly.type
_entity_poly.pdbx_seq_one_letter_code
_entity_poly.pdbx_strand_id
1 'polypeptide(L)'
;LQLYQLAIPSPQPPPGSFDKDAAERGDELFSGKAKCNNCHVEPLWTDAGWNAHTPAEICIDSFQSDRAPDHIYRTSPIGALFTHTKGGFYHDGRFATLLDVVNHYDRCMSLGLTGAEKSDLIEYLKSLTF
;
A
#
# COMPACT_ATOMS: atom_id res chain seq x y z
N LEU A 1 10.17 -25.14 9.29
CA LEU A 1 9.15 -24.36 8.53
C LEU A 1 9.34 -22.86 8.70
N GLN A 2 9.63 -22.35 9.91
CA GLN A 2 9.91 -20.91 10.13
C GLN A 2 11.13 -20.37 9.35
N LEU A 3 12.27 -21.06 9.39
CA LEU A 3 13.46 -20.63 8.62
C LEU A 3 13.18 -20.55 7.11
N TYR A 4 12.36 -21.45 6.58
CA TYR A 4 11.99 -21.44 5.16
C TYR A 4 11.13 -20.23 4.79
N GLN A 5 10.18 -19.82 5.64
CA GLN A 5 9.35 -18.64 5.40
C GLN A 5 10.14 -17.33 5.51
N LEU A 6 11.16 -17.28 6.37
CA LEU A 6 11.97 -16.08 6.61
C LEU A 6 13.17 -15.94 5.66
N ALA A 7 13.58 -17.01 4.98
CA ALA A 7 14.79 -17.02 4.13
C ALA A 7 14.50 -16.76 2.64
N ILE A 8 13.24 -16.53 2.26
CA ILE A 8 12.85 -16.26 0.87
C ILE A 8 12.84 -14.73 0.67
N PRO A 9 13.78 -14.17 -0.12
CA PRO A 9 13.76 -12.75 -0.44
C PRO A 9 12.53 -12.41 -1.28
N SER A 10 12.06 -11.17 -1.21
CA SER A 10 10.98 -10.74 -2.08
C SER A 10 11.41 -10.78 -3.56
N PRO A 11 10.50 -11.14 -4.48
CA PRO A 11 10.80 -11.11 -5.90
C PRO A 11 11.10 -9.68 -6.34
N GLN A 12 12.06 -9.54 -7.25
CA GLN A 12 12.38 -8.25 -7.86
C GLN A 12 11.38 -7.93 -8.97
N PRO A 13 10.94 -6.66 -9.12
CA PRO A 13 10.10 -6.25 -10.23
C PRO A 13 10.78 -6.56 -11.57
N PRO A 14 10.04 -7.06 -12.58
CA PRO A 14 10.61 -7.29 -13.90
C PRO A 14 11.26 -6.00 -14.46
N PRO A 15 12.41 -6.08 -15.15
CA PRO A 15 13.01 -4.90 -15.77
C PRO A 15 12.03 -4.17 -16.69
N GLY A 16 11.90 -2.85 -16.52
CA GLY A 16 10.97 -2.02 -17.30
C GLY A 16 9.50 -2.14 -16.89
N SER A 17 9.17 -2.85 -15.81
CA SER A 17 7.80 -2.91 -15.26
C SER A 17 7.36 -1.62 -14.56
N PHE A 18 8.30 -0.76 -14.21
CA PHE A 18 8.07 0.57 -13.64
C PHE A 18 9.11 1.58 -14.14
N ASP A 19 8.76 2.86 -14.09
CA ASP A 19 9.67 3.99 -14.37
C ASP A 19 10.47 4.35 -13.10
N LYS A 20 11.80 4.25 -13.18
CA LYS A 20 12.69 4.45 -12.03
C LYS A 20 12.74 5.90 -11.55
N ASP A 21 12.78 6.85 -12.48
CA ASP A 21 12.86 8.28 -12.14
C ASP A 21 11.52 8.74 -11.52
N ALA A 22 10.41 8.17 -12.01
CA ALA A 22 9.10 8.38 -11.42
C ALA A 22 8.98 7.72 -10.03
N ALA A 23 9.53 6.52 -9.85
CA ALA A 23 9.53 5.84 -8.56
C ALA A 23 10.34 6.62 -7.50
N GLU A 24 11.46 7.25 -7.87
CA GLU A 24 12.24 8.10 -6.96
C GLU A 24 11.43 9.33 -6.51
N ARG A 25 10.75 10.02 -7.43
CA ARG A 25 9.81 11.10 -7.05
C ARG A 25 8.63 10.59 -6.22
N GLY A 26 8.17 9.38 -6.52
CA GLY A 26 7.10 8.71 -5.79
C GLY A 26 7.46 8.42 -4.33
N ASP A 27 8.72 8.07 -4.05
CA ASP A 27 9.23 7.86 -2.68
C ASP A 27 9.15 9.15 -1.86
N GLU A 28 9.58 10.27 -2.43
CA GLU A 28 9.47 11.60 -1.79
C GLU A 28 8.02 11.97 -1.48
N LEU A 29 7.10 11.65 -2.39
CA LEU A 29 5.66 11.86 -2.17
C LEU A 29 5.10 10.94 -1.09
N PHE A 30 5.51 9.66 -1.10
CA PHE A 30 5.05 8.63 -0.17
C PHE A 30 5.33 9.02 1.27
N SER A 31 6.54 9.53 1.54
CA SER A 31 6.95 9.99 2.87
C SER A 31 6.61 11.45 3.17
N GLY A 32 6.35 12.25 2.13
CA GLY A 32 6.05 13.67 2.23
C GLY A 32 4.55 13.97 2.11
N LYS A 33 4.13 14.47 0.95
CA LYS A 33 2.78 15.01 0.73
C LYS A 33 1.68 13.96 0.94
N ALA A 34 1.90 12.73 0.47
CA ALA A 34 0.90 11.67 0.52
C ALA A 34 0.82 10.99 1.91
N LYS A 35 1.89 11.08 2.71
CA LYS A 35 1.96 10.58 4.09
C LYS A 35 1.59 9.09 4.22
N CYS A 36 1.83 8.30 3.19
CA CYS A 36 1.51 6.88 3.16
C CYS A 36 2.35 6.09 4.19
N ASN A 37 3.56 6.57 4.48
CA ASN A 37 4.46 6.01 5.48
C ASN A 37 3.94 6.12 6.93
N ASN A 38 2.89 6.91 7.21
CA ASN A 38 2.25 6.96 8.53
C ASN A 38 1.64 5.61 8.94
N CYS A 39 1.29 4.76 7.96
CA CYS A 39 0.76 3.41 8.19
C CYS A 39 1.68 2.34 7.59
N HIS A 40 2.24 2.62 6.41
CA HIS A 40 3.10 1.70 5.67
C HIS A 40 4.58 1.96 5.97
N VAL A 41 5.02 1.56 7.15
CA VAL A 41 6.36 1.86 7.69
C VAL A 41 7.43 0.89 7.19
N GLU A 42 8.56 1.41 6.71
CA GLU A 42 9.75 0.63 6.32
C GLU A 42 10.30 -0.23 7.48
N PRO A 43 11.02 -1.34 7.20
CA PRO A 43 11.39 -1.85 5.87
C PRO A 43 10.37 -2.82 5.25
N LEU A 44 9.27 -3.11 5.95
CA LEU A 44 8.25 -4.07 5.49
C LEU A 44 6.97 -3.37 4.98
N TRP A 45 6.95 -2.05 5.02
CA TRP A 45 5.79 -1.20 4.73
C TRP A 45 4.53 -1.63 5.49
N THR A 46 4.74 -2.06 6.75
CA THR A 46 3.75 -2.34 7.78
C THR A 46 4.41 -2.21 9.13
N ASP A 47 3.74 -1.60 10.09
CA ASP A 47 4.23 -1.49 11.47
C ASP A 47 4.07 -2.84 12.23
N ALA A 48 5.08 -3.22 13.01
CA ALA A 48 5.06 -4.45 13.82
C ALA A 48 4.41 -4.28 15.21
N GLY A 49 4.31 -3.05 15.70
CA GLY A 49 3.72 -2.66 16.99
C GLY A 49 2.26 -2.21 16.88
N TRP A 50 1.93 -1.28 15.98
CA TRP A 50 0.56 -0.78 15.82
C TRP A 50 0.19 -0.57 14.35
N ASN A 51 -0.32 -1.62 13.70
CA ASN A 51 -0.83 -1.57 12.34
C ASN A 51 -2.36 -1.76 12.28
N ALA A 52 -3.10 -1.18 13.24
CA ALA A 52 -4.53 -1.35 13.39
C ALA A 52 -5.28 -0.04 13.15
N HIS A 53 -6.29 -0.07 12.27
CA HIS A 53 -7.08 1.09 11.88
C HIS A 53 -8.58 0.78 11.93
N THR A 54 -9.36 1.72 12.45
CA THR A 54 -10.81 1.70 12.38
C THR A 54 -11.27 1.84 10.92
N PRO A 55 -12.49 1.37 10.59
CA PRO A 55 -13.06 1.54 9.25
C PRO A 55 -13.11 3.00 8.79
N ALA A 56 -13.38 3.92 9.72
CA ALA A 56 -13.46 5.35 9.43
C ALA A 56 -12.11 5.96 9.04
N GLU A 57 -11.01 5.55 9.68
CA GLU A 57 -9.65 6.06 9.37
C GLU A 57 -9.19 5.73 7.94
N ILE A 58 -9.69 4.62 7.39
CA ILE A 58 -9.40 4.19 6.02
C ILE A 58 -10.60 4.37 5.08
N CYS A 59 -11.63 5.10 5.52
CA CYS A 59 -12.82 5.46 4.75
C CYS A 59 -13.58 4.29 4.11
N ILE A 60 -13.74 3.18 4.85
CA ILE A 60 -14.57 2.05 4.43
C ILE A 60 -15.61 1.67 5.49
N ASP A 61 -16.53 0.79 5.11
CA ASP A 61 -17.51 0.19 6.00
C ASP A 61 -16.87 -0.80 7.00
N SER A 62 -17.58 -1.10 8.08
CA SER A 62 -17.10 -2.01 9.14
C SER A 62 -17.39 -3.49 8.88
N PHE A 63 -17.94 -3.86 7.72
CA PHE A 63 -18.51 -5.20 7.54
C PHE A 63 -17.52 -6.31 7.89
N GLN A 64 -16.30 -6.26 7.36
CA GLN A 64 -15.32 -7.31 7.67
C GLN A 64 -14.69 -7.14 9.05
N SER A 65 -14.41 -5.90 9.48
CA SER A 65 -13.82 -5.66 10.80
C SER A 65 -14.74 -6.08 11.95
N ASP A 66 -16.06 -5.98 11.78
CA ASP A 66 -17.05 -6.38 12.81
C ASP A 66 -17.06 -7.88 13.12
N ARG A 67 -16.36 -8.68 12.32
CA ARG A 67 -16.15 -10.11 12.55
C ARG A 67 -14.86 -10.41 13.33
N ALA A 68 -14.00 -9.42 13.53
CA ALA A 68 -12.79 -9.52 14.33
C ALA A 68 -13.06 -9.02 15.77
N PRO A 69 -12.42 -9.61 16.80
CA PRO A 69 -12.65 -9.20 18.20
C PRO A 69 -12.31 -7.74 18.52
N ASP A 70 -11.42 -7.14 17.73
CA ASP A 70 -10.90 -5.77 17.90
C ASP A 70 -11.57 -4.75 16.98
N HIS A 71 -12.45 -5.16 16.07
CA HIS A 71 -13.19 -4.29 15.15
C HIS A 71 -12.31 -3.38 14.27
N ILE A 72 -11.08 -3.81 13.96
CA ILE A 72 -10.12 -3.04 13.14
C ILE A 72 -9.70 -3.78 11.87
N TYR A 73 -9.14 -3.00 10.95
CA TYR A 73 -8.40 -3.47 9.79
C TYR A 73 -6.91 -3.38 10.06
N ARG A 74 -6.17 -4.43 9.69
CA ARG A 74 -4.71 -4.39 9.76
C ARG A 74 -4.11 -3.82 8.48
N THR A 75 -3.08 -2.99 8.62
CA THR A 75 -2.29 -2.51 7.47
C THR A 75 -1.61 -3.69 6.80
N SER A 76 -1.92 -3.90 5.52
CA SER A 76 -1.25 -4.93 4.73
C SER A 76 0.19 -4.51 4.46
N PRO A 77 1.18 -5.42 4.56
CA PRO A 77 2.48 -5.17 3.95
C PRO A 77 2.27 -4.94 2.45
N ILE A 78 2.98 -3.95 1.89
CA ILE A 78 2.93 -3.60 0.46
C ILE A 78 4.27 -3.85 -0.25
N GLY A 79 5.23 -4.48 0.43
CA GLY A 79 6.42 -5.02 -0.22
C GLY A 79 6.04 -6.06 -1.27
N ALA A 80 6.64 -5.98 -2.45
CA ALA A 80 6.33 -6.82 -3.62
C ALA A 80 4.86 -6.76 -4.07
N LEU A 81 4.17 -5.64 -3.85
CA LEU A 81 2.76 -5.43 -4.22
C LEU A 81 2.48 -5.72 -5.71
N PHE A 82 3.47 -5.53 -6.59
CA PHE A 82 3.37 -5.84 -8.02
C PHE A 82 3.00 -7.31 -8.31
N THR A 83 3.21 -8.22 -7.36
CA THR A 83 2.83 -9.64 -7.47
C THR A 83 1.38 -9.93 -7.10
N HIS A 84 0.70 -8.99 -6.45
CA HIS A 84 -0.63 -9.15 -5.84
C HIS A 84 -1.69 -8.26 -6.50
N THR A 85 -1.80 -8.34 -7.83
CA THR A 85 -2.76 -7.54 -8.61
C THR A 85 -4.01 -8.31 -9.04
N LYS A 86 -3.96 -9.65 -9.02
CA LYS A 86 -5.07 -10.51 -9.45
C LYS A 86 -6.22 -10.47 -8.44
N GLY A 87 -7.41 -10.12 -8.91
CA GLY A 87 -8.61 -10.03 -8.07
C GLY A 87 -8.85 -8.64 -7.47
N GLY A 88 -8.00 -7.66 -7.79
CA GLY A 88 -8.08 -6.30 -7.26
C GLY A 88 -7.31 -6.13 -5.95
N PHE A 89 -7.35 -4.90 -5.43
CA PHE A 89 -6.74 -4.46 -4.18
C PHE A 89 -7.81 -4.34 -3.09
N TYR A 90 -7.35 -4.28 -1.84
CA TYR A 90 -8.12 -4.47 -0.60
C TYR A 90 -8.57 -5.91 -0.38
N HIS A 91 -9.00 -6.19 0.85
CA HIS A 91 -9.39 -7.53 1.31
C HIS A 91 -10.61 -8.11 0.57
N ASP A 92 -11.38 -7.27 -0.12
CA ASP A 92 -12.56 -7.64 -0.90
C ASP A 92 -12.43 -7.35 -2.40
N GLY A 93 -11.25 -6.91 -2.86
CA GLY A 93 -11.00 -6.61 -4.27
C GLY A 93 -11.74 -5.38 -4.80
N ARG A 94 -12.26 -4.49 -3.93
CA ARG A 94 -13.10 -3.33 -4.33
C ARG A 94 -12.40 -2.35 -5.28
N PHE A 95 -11.06 -2.34 -5.31
CA PHE A 95 -10.28 -1.48 -6.19
C PHE A 95 -9.62 -2.30 -7.29
N ALA A 96 -9.95 -2.04 -8.55
CA ALA A 96 -9.40 -2.79 -9.66
C ALA A 96 -7.92 -2.44 -9.93
N THR A 97 -7.51 -1.20 -9.64
CA THR A 97 -6.17 -0.69 -9.95
C THR A 97 -5.52 0.01 -8.77
N LEU A 98 -4.18 0.15 -8.79
CA LEU A 98 -3.46 0.98 -7.82
C LEU A 98 -3.91 2.44 -7.86
N LEU A 99 -4.27 2.94 -9.05
CA LEU A 99 -4.80 4.28 -9.19
C LEU A 99 -6.12 4.46 -8.44
N ASP A 100 -6.98 3.45 -8.40
CA ASP A 100 -8.22 3.50 -7.63
C ASP A 100 -7.95 3.57 -6.12
N VAL A 101 -6.94 2.83 -5.63
CA VAL A 101 -6.47 2.88 -4.23
C VAL A 101 -5.90 4.26 -3.90
N VAL A 102 -5.01 4.80 -4.74
CA VAL A 102 -4.43 6.14 -4.51
C VAL A 102 -5.51 7.21 -4.54
N ASN A 103 -6.46 7.14 -5.48
CA ASN A 103 -7.59 8.06 -5.56
C ASN A 103 -8.52 7.95 -4.35
N HIS A 104 -8.68 6.76 -3.77
CA HIS A 104 -9.43 6.56 -2.54
C HIS A 104 -8.80 7.34 -1.38
N TYR A 105 -7.50 7.15 -1.14
CA TYR A 105 -6.81 7.85 -0.05
C TYR A 105 -6.65 9.35 -0.29
N ASP A 106 -6.42 9.78 -1.53
CA ASP A 106 -6.38 11.20 -1.90
C ASP A 106 -7.68 11.93 -1.50
N ARG A 107 -8.84 11.29 -1.74
CA ARG A 107 -10.14 11.83 -1.30
C ARG A 107 -10.36 11.69 0.21
N CYS A 108 -10.10 10.49 0.75
CA CYS A 108 -10.32 10.17 2.16
C CYS A 108 -9.57 11.12 3.09
N MET A 109 -8.32 11.44 2.74
CA MET A 109 -7.43 12.28 3.55
C MET A 109 -7.26 13.70 3.00
N SER A 110 -7.99 14.05 1.93
CA SER A 110 -7.94 15.38 1.27
C SER A 110 -6.50 15.81 0.93
N LEU A 111 -5.72 14.92 0.31
CA LEU A 111 -4.27 15.10 0.09
C LEU A 111 -3.97 16.10 -1.04
N GLY A 112 -4.89 16.29 -1.99
CA GLY A 112 -4.74 17.23 -3.09
C GLY A 112 -3.64 16.81 -4.07
N LEU A 113 -3.53 15.50 -4.33
CA LEU A 113 -2.55 14.95 -5.26
C LEU A 113 -2.98 15.23 -6.71
N THR A 114 -2.04 15.76 -7.48
CA THR A 114 -2.16 15.94 -8.94
C THR A 114 -2.10 14.60 -9.67
N GLY A 115 -2.53 14.57 -10.93
CA GLY A 115 -2.43 13.34 -11.73
C GLY A 115 -0.99 12.83 -11.90
N ALA A 116 -0.01 13.73 -11.97
CA ALA A 116 1.41 13.37 -12.05
C ALA A 116 1.90 12.74 -10.74
N GLU A 117 1.60 13.37 -9.58
CA GLU A 117 1.99 12.84 -8.26
C GLU A 117 1.40 11.45 -8.00
N LYS A 118 0.15 11.21 -8.41
CA LYS A 118 -0.47 9.88 -8.32
C LYS A 118 0.24 8.86 -9.19
N SER A 119 0.68 9.27 -10.37
CA SER A 119 1.40 8.38 -11.29
C SER A 119 2.77 8.02 -10.72
N ASP A 120 3.51 9.00 -10.21
CA ASP A 120 4.81 8.80 -9.56
C ASP A 120 4.69 7.87 -8.33
N LEU A 121 3.66 8.06 -7.48
CA LEU A 121 3.36 7.15 -6.37
C LEU A 121 3.11 5.71 -6.83
N ILE A 122 2.38 5.52 -7.93
CA ILE A 122 2.11 4.17 -8.47
C ILE A 122 3.41 3.51 -8.93
N GLU A 123 4.32 4.25 -9.56
CA GLU A 123 5.62 3.72 -9.96
C GLU A 123 6.48 3.32 -8.76
N TYR A 124 6.46 4.10 -7.68
CA TYR A 124 7.09 3.74 -6.41
C TYR A 124 6.48 2.47 -5.77
N LEU A 125 5.14 2.37 -5.74
CA LEU A 125 4.45 1.18 -5.20
C LEU A 125 4.81 -0.11 -5.97
N LYS A 126 5.07 -0.01 -7.28
CA LYS A 126 5.53 -1.15 -8.09
C LYS A 126 6.98 -1.53 -7.80
N SER A 127 7.80 -0.59 -7.35
CA SER A 127 9.23 -0.83 -7.08
C SER A 127 9.52 -1.45 -5.71
N LEU A 128 8.54 -1.49 -4.80
CA LEU A 128 8.77 -1.92 -3.42
C LEU A 128 9.20 -3.39 -3.33
N THR A 129 10.34 -3.62 -2.67
CA THR A 129 10.90 -4.95 -2.36
C THR A 129 11.58 -4.92 -1.00
N PHE A 130 11.52 -6.02 -0.25
CA PHE A 130 12.23 -6.24 1.02
C PHE A 130 13.21 -7.42 0.94
#